data_AF-A0A658NPK1-F1
#
_entry.id   AF-A0A658NPK1-F1
#
_cell.length_a   1.000
_cell.length_b   1.000
_cell.length_c   1.000
_cell.angle_alpha   90.00
_cell.angle_beta   90.00
_cell.angle_gamma   90.00
#
_symmetry.space_group_name_H-M   'P 1'
#
loop_
_entity.id
_entity.type
_entity.pdbx_description
1 polymer ?
#
loop_
_entity_poly.entity_id
_entity_poly.type
_entity_poly.pdbx_seq_one_letter_code
_entity_poly.pdbx_strand_id
1 'polypeptide(L)'
;MNFLCLTFLAPLAGFLLLAFSRGRLGENAAACIGAGSVGVSALVTGLAASQFTAPVTQVLWTWMHVGDFAPRFALYLDGLSLTMLGV
;
A
#
# COMPACT_ATOMS: atom_id res chain seq x y z
N MET A 1 1.59 -7.93 11.49
CA MET A 1 0.81 -7.18 10.48
C MET A 1 1.40 -7.47 9.10
N ASN A 2 0.95 -8.51 8.40
CA ASN A 2 1.49 -8.88 7.07
C ASN A 2 0.84 -8.12 5.90
N PHE A 3 -0.20 -7.34 6.19
CA PHE A 3 -1.05 -6.67 5.21
C PHE A 3 -0.63 -5.21 4.90
N LEU A 4 0.41 -4.66 5.55
CA LEU A 4 0.79 -3.25 5.33
C LEU A 4 1.18 -2.96 3.89
N CYS A 5 1.68 -3.94 3.13
CA CYS A 5 1.99 -3.75 1.73
C CYS A 5 0.75 -3.42 0.87
N LEU A 6 -0.46 -3.80 1.31
CA LEU A 6 -1.69 -3.49 0.59
C LEU A 6 -2.01 -2.00 0.55
N THR A 7 -1.47 -1.19 1.47
CA THR A 7 -1.71 0.27 1.48
C THR A 7 -1.21 0.95 0.20
N PHE A 8 -0.14 0.42 -0.41
CA PHE A 8 0.37 0.90 -1.70
C PHE A 8 0.11 -0.06 -2.86
N LEU A 9 0.01 -1.38 -2.62
CA LEU A 9 -0.25 -2.34 -3.70
C LEU A 9 -1.68 -2.24 -4.23
N ALA A 10 -2.67 -1.93 -3.40
CA ALA A 10 -4.05 -1.77 -3.86
C ALA A 10 -4.21 -0.59 -4.85
N PRO A 11 -3.76 0.65 -4.54
CA PRO A 11 -3.84 1.76 -5.48
C PRO A 11 -2.94 1.55 -6.70
N LEU A 12 -1.79 0.87 -6.55
CA LEU A 12 -0.97 0.48 -7.70
C LEU A 12 -1.73 -0.48 -8.64
N ALA A 13 -2.40 -1.49 -8.09
CA ALA A 13 -3.22 -2.40 -8.90
C ALA A 13 -4.38 -1.67 -9.57
N GLY A 14 -5.08 -0.80 -8.85
CA GLY A 14 -6.12 0.07 -9.40
C GLY A 14 -5.60 0.93 -10.56
N PHE A 15 -4.45 1.57 -10.37
CA PHE A 15 -3.76 2.33 -11.41
C PHE A 15 -3.45 1.48 -12.64
N LEU A 16 -2.83 0.31 -12.47
CA LEU A 16 -2.45 -0.56 -13.60
C LEU A 16 -3.70 -1.03 -14.38
N LEU A 17 -4.76 -1.42 -13.67
CA LEU A 17 -6.03 -1.82 -14.30
C LEU A 17 -6.62 -0.68 -15.14
N LEU A 18 -6.69 0.52 -14.58
CA LEU A 18 -7.23 1.69 -15.28
C LEU A 18 -6.34 2.11 -16.45
N ALA A 19 -5.02 2.23 -16.24
CA ALA A 19 -4.05 2.65 -17.25
C ALA A 19 -4.01 1.69 -18.45
N PHE A 20 -4.06 0.38 -18.22
CA PHE A 20 -4.06 -0.61 -19.31
C PHE A 20 -5.43 -0.83 -19.95
N SER A 21 -6.52 -0.38 -19.34
CA SER A 21 -7.86 -0.51 -19.93
C SER A 21 -8.07 0.35 -21.17
N ARG A 22 -7.30 1.43 -21.36
CA ARG A 22 -7.39 2.36 -22.51
C ARG A 22 -8.82 2.84 -22.82
N GLY A 23 -9.62 3.10 -21.78
CA GLY A 23 -11.00 3.60 -21.95
C GLY A 23 -12.02 2.53 -22.37
N ARG A 24 -11.65 1.24 -22.33
CA ARG A 24 -12.58 0.12 -22.61
C ARG A 24 -13.51 -0.18 -21.44
N LEU A 25 -13.24 0.38 -20.25
CA LEU A 25 -14.08 0.25 -19.08
C LEU A 25 -15.16 1.33 -19.11
N GLY A 26 -16.39 0.95 -18.77
CA GLY A 26 -17.46 1.92 -18.54
C GLY A 26 -17.16 2.80 -17.33
N GLU A 27 -17.77 4.00 -17.31
CA GLU A 27 -17.49 5.03 -16.30
C GLU A 27 -17.70 4.53 -14.87
N ASN A 28 -18.80 3.82 -14.61
CA ASN A 28 -19.08 3.22 -13.30
C ASN A 28 -18.04 2.18 -12.89
N ALA A 29 -17.58 1.35 -13.82
CA ALA A 29 -16.56 0.34 -13.53
C ALA A 29 -15.21 0.99 -13.21
N ALA A 30 -14.84 2.02 -13.98
CA ALA A 30 -13.62 2.79 -13.73
C ALA A 30 -13.68 3.51 -12.37
N ALA A 31 -14.82 4.13 -12.04
CA ALA A 31 -15.06 4.78 -10.75
C ALA A 31 -14.96 3.78 -9.58
N CYS A 32 -15.59 2.60 -9.72
CA CYS A 32 -15.51 1.55 -8.71
C CYS A 32 -14.07 1.05 -8.49
N ILE A 33 -13.28 0.86 -9.56
CA ILE A 33 -11.88 0.41 -9.43
C ILE A 33 -11.04 1.50 -8.76
N GLY A 34 -11.17 2.75 -9.20
CA GLY A 34 -10.45 3.89 -8.64
C GLY A 34 -10.74 4.04 -7.15
N ALA A 35 -11.99 4.30 -6.79
CA ALA A 35 -12.41 4.49 -5.41
C ALA A 35 -12.22 3.22 -4.56
N GLY A 36 -12.51 2.05 -5.11
CA GLY A 36 -12.38 0.77 -4.42
C GLY A 36 -10.93 0.44 -4.05
N SER A 37 -9.96 0.75 -4.94
CA SER A 37 -8.54 0.52 -4.65
C SER A 37 -8.03 1.36 -3.47
N VAL A 38 -8.41 2.64 -3.41
CA VAL A 38 -8.10 3.54 -2.29
C VAL A 38 -8.87 3.13 -1.04
N GLY A 39 -10.13 2.69 -1.18
CA GLY A 39 -10.95 2.19 -0.08
C GLY A 39 -10.35 0.96 0.59
N VAL A 40 -9.79 0.02 -0.18
CA VAL A 40 -9.05 -1.12 0.37
C VAL A 40 -7.83 -0.65 1.17
N SER A 41 -7.06 0.32 0.65
CA SER A 41 -5.95 0.91 1.42
C SER A 41 -6.41 1.56 2.72
N ALA A 42 -7.50 2.31 2.69
CA ALA A 42 -8.07 2.96 3.86
C ALA A 42 -8.52 1.93 4.93
N LEU A 43 -9.16 0.83 4.50
CA LEU A 43 -9.54 -0.27 5.40
C LEU A 43 -8.30 -0.93 6.03
N VAL A 44 -7.25 -1.17 5.24
CA VAL A 44 -5.98 -1.71 5.73
C VAL A 44 -5.32 -0.77 6.73
N THR A 45 -5.30 0.54 6.46
CA THR A 45 -4.81 1.55 7.41
C THR A 45 -5.62 1.54 8.70
N GLY A 46 -6.96 1.50 8.62
CA GLY A 46 -7.83 1.43 9.81
C GLY A 46 -7.57 0.17 10.65
N LEU A 47 -7.37 -0.99 10.00
CA LEU A 47 -6.98 -2.23 10.66
C LEU A 47 -5.57 -2.17 11.26
N ALA A 48 -4.64 -1.50 10.60
CA ALA A 48 -3.30 -1.28 11.14
C ALA A 48 -3.35 -0.38 12.37
N ALA A 49 -4.16 0.67 12.35
CA ALA A 49 -4.36 1.59 13.46
C ALA A 49 -4.97 0.90 14.68
N SER A 50 -5.98 0.04 14.49
CA SER A 50 -6.62 -0.68 15.61
C SER A 50 -5.71 -1.71 16.29
N GLN A 51 -4.67 -2.17 15.59
CA GLN A 51 -3.68 -3.13 16.10
C GLN A 51 -2.37 -2.46 16.52
N PHE A 52 -2.22 -1.14 16.32
CA PHE A 52 -0.96 -0.45 16.55
C PHE A 52 -0.71 -0.24 18.04
N THR A 53 0.32 -0.90 18.56
CA THR A 53 0.75 -0.77 19.97
C THR A 53 2.19 -0.30 20.11
N ALA A 54 3.03 -0.53 19.10
CA ALA A 54 4.42 -0.11 19.04
C ALA A 54 4.89 -0.04 17.57
N PRO A 55 5.99 0.69 17.28
CA PRO A 55 6.57 0.72 15.94
C PRO A 55 6.92 -0.68 15.42
N VAL A 56 6.62 -0.94 14.15
CA VAL A 56 6.84 -2.23 13.51
C VAL A 56 7.55 -2.06 12.17
N THR A 57 8.48 -2.96 11.86
CA THR A 57 9.15 -3.02 10.56
C THR A 57 8.75 -4.29 9.82
N GLN A 58 8.10 -4.14 8.66
CA GLN A 58 7.85 -5.25 7.73
C GLN A 58 8.89 -5.23 6.62
N VAL A 59 9.86 -6.15 6.67
CA VAL A 59 10.84 -6.34 5.59
C VAL A 59 10.18 -7.13 4.47
N LEU A 60 10.23 -6.62 3.23
CA LEU A 60 9.69 -7.32 2.05
C LEU A 60 10.79 -8.11 1.34
N TRP A 61 11.87 -7.44 0.93
CA TRP A 61 13.06 -8.07 0.35
C TRP A 61 14.28 -7.16 0.46
N THR A 62 15.47 -7.64 0.08
CA THR A 62 16.67 -6.80 -0.10
C THR A 62 16.66 -6.23 -1.51
N TRP A 63 16.59 -4.90 -1.65
CA TRP A 63 16.42 -4.26 -2.96
C TRP A 63 17.61 -4.51 -3.89
N MET A 64 18.83 -4.35 -3.35
CA MET A 64 20.07 -4.63 -4.05
C MET A 64 21.14 -5.07 -3.05
N HIS A 65 22.15 -5.79 -3.54
CA HIS A 65 23.27 -6.26 -2.73
C HIS A 65 24.57 -6.01 -3.48
N VAL A 66 25.43 -5.13 -2.96
CA VAL A 66 26.70 -4.74 -3.57
C VAL A 66 27.79 -4.72 -2.50
N GLY A 67 28.62 -5.77 -2.45
CA GLY A 67 29.56 -5.97 -1.35
C GLY A 67 28.82 -6.02 0.00
N ASP A 68 29.21 -5.16 0.94
CA ASP A 68 28.53 -5.02 2.24
C ASP A 68 27.28 -4.12 2.21
N PHE A 69 26.97 -3.48 1.07
CA PHE A 69 25.79 -2.63 0.92
C PHE A 69 24.56 -3.45 0.51
N ALA A 70 23.63 -3.66 1.46
CA ALA A 70 22.43 -4.46 1.27
C ALA A 70 21.15 -3.76 1.77
N PRO A 71 20.72 -2.63 1.15
CA PRO A 71 19.52 -1.91 1.56
C PRO A 71 18.27 -2.78 1.41
N ARG A 72 17.42 -2.76 2.45
CA ARG A 72 16.15 -3.49 2.48
C ARG A 72 15.02 -2.63 1.95
N PHE A 73 14.17 -3.22 1.13
CA PHE A 73 12.84 -2.69 0.87
C PHE A 73 11.94 -3.12 2.04
N ALA A 74 11.72 -2.19 2.97
CA ALA A 74 10.98 -2.44 4.21
C ALA A 74 9.97 -1.32 4.47
N LEU A 75 8.84 -1.69 5.05
CA LEU A 75 7.82 -0.76 5.53
C LEU A 75 8.03 -0.56 7.02
N TYR A 76 8.49 0.63 7.39
CA TYR A 76 8.55 1.04 8.78
C TYR A 76 7.27 1.78 9.13
N LEU A 77 6.53 1.27 10.11
CA LEU A 77 5.30 1.87 10.61
C LEU A 77 5.52 2.32 12.05
N ASP A 78 5.56 3.62 12.26
CA ASP A 78 5.50 4.28 13.56
C ASP A 78 4.24 5.15 13.67
N GLY A 79 4.11 5.88 14.79
CA GLY A 79 2.93 6.74 15.02
C GLY A 79 2.78 7.83 13.96
N LEU A 80 3.89 8.45 13.52
CA LEU A 80 3.86 9.48 12.49
C LEU A 80 3.46 8.90 11.12
N SER A 81 4.04 7.77 10.75
CA SER A 81 3.71 7.06 9.50
C SER A 81 2.25 6.61 9.48
N LEU A 82 1.73 6.16 10.62
CA LEU A 82 0.33 5.80 10.76
C LEU A 82 -0.59 7.01 10.59
N THR A 83 -0.24 8.16 11.16
CA THR A 83 -0.96 9.42 10.92
C THR A 83 -0.93 9.79 9.43
N MET A 84 0.23 9.70 8.79
CA MET A 84 0.37 10.01 7.35
C MET A 84 -0.38 9.03 6.44
N LEU A 85 -0.61 7.79 6.87
CA LEU A 85 -1.46 6.83 6.15
C LEU A 85 -2.96 7.11 6.32
N GLY A 86 -3.34 7.78 7.41
CA GLY A 86 -4.74 8.04 7.78
C GLY A 86 -5.29 9.39 7.33
N VAL A 87 -4.44 10.33 6.90
CA VAL A 87 -4.79 11.66 6.37
C VAL A 87 -4.79 11.64 4.85
#